data_AF-A0A645EJX2-F1
#
_entry.id   AF-A0A645EJX2-F1
#
_cell.length_a   1.000
_cell.length_b   1.000
_cell.length_c   1.000
_cell.angle_alpha   90.00
_cell.angle_beta   90.00
_cell.angle_gamma   90.00
#
_symmetry.space_group_name_H-M   'P 1'
#
loop_
_entity.id
_entity.type
_entity.pdbx_description
1 polymer ?
#
loop_
_entity_poly.entity_id
_entity_poly.type
_entity_poly.pdbx_seq_one_letter_code
_entity_poly.pdbx_strand_id
1 'polypeptide(L)'
;MRGFTSFSWIYNPDFCEVLPESNLAKFMRELYLSPVPASGQDGLDFVFGKSDRDWSDYPANNSLQRAFHRLRESGKRLKEGGMFIEARGLAAFGTNLYRKEYRSF
;
A
#
# COMPACT_ATOMS: atom_id res chain seq x y z
N MET A 1 6.44 -25.31 1.53
CA MET A 1 5.54 -24.14 1.66
C MET A 1 5.34 -23.55 0.28
N ARG A 2 4.10 -23.32 -0.18
CA ARG A 2 3.80 -22.66 -1.47
C ARG A 2 3.14 -21.32 -1.18
N GLY A 3 3.64 -20.27 -1.80
CA GLY A 3 3.11 -18.92 -1.63
C GLY A 3 3.68 -17.97 -2.66
N PHE A 4 3.05 -16.81 -2.74
CA PHE A 4 3.46 -15.69 -3.59
C PHE A 4 4.07 -14.60 -2.71
N THR A 5 5.07 -13.92 -3.24
CA THR A 5 5.63 -12.71 -2.67
C THR A 5 5.74 -11.65 -3.75
N SER A 6 5.63 -10.39 -3.33
CA SER A 6 5.79 -9.24 -4.19
C SER A 6 6.26 -8.04 -3.38
N PHE A 7 6.97 -7.13 -4.03
CA PHE A 7 7.39 -5.84 -3.49
C PHE A 7 6.82 -4.75 -4.40
N SER A 8 6.17 -3.76 -3.80
CA SER A 8 5.50 -2.71 -4.55
C SER A 8 5.08 -1.55 -3.65
N TRP A 9 5.00 -0.35 -4.25
CA TRP A 9 4.46 0.85 -3.63
C TRP A 9 3.00 0.68 -3.17
N ILE A 10 2.23 -0.22 -3.79
CA ILE A 10 0.82 -0.46 -3.42
C ILE A 10 0.68 -1.03 -2.00
N TYR A 11 1.76 -1.58 -1.44
CA TYR A 11 1.83 -2.14 -0.10
C TYR A 11 2.18 -1.10 0.98
N ASN A 12 2.05 0.21 0.67
CA ASN A 12 2.15 1.27 1.67
C ASN A 12 0.96 1.21 2.65
N PRO A 13 1.19 0.89 3.94
CA PRO A 13 0.10 0.74 4.90
C PRO A 13 -0.67 2.04 5.17
N ASP A 14 -0.10 3.22 4.88
CA ASP A 14 -0.80 4.50 5.07
C ASP A 14 -2.06 4.60 4.17
N PHE A 15 -2.12 3.87 3.04
CA PHE A 15 -3.33 3.82 2.22
C PHE A 15 -4.52 3.19 2.95
N CYS A 16 -4.30 2.35 3.98
CA CYS A 16 -5.39 1.85 4.81
C CYS A 16 -6.07 2.98 5.62
N GLU A 17 -5.36 4.07 5.90
CA GLU A 17 -5.88 5.24 6.63
C GLU A 17 -6.47 6.28 5.67
N VAL A 18 -5.75 6.62 4.59
CA VAL A 18 -6.15 7.71 3.68
C VAL A 18 -7.10 7.27 2.56
N LEU A 19 -7.17 5.96 2.28
CA LEU A 19 -8.01 5.34 1.26
C LEU A 19 -8.66 4.03 1.76
N PRO A 20 -9.36 4.04 2.91
CA PRO A 20 -9.80 2.82 3.59
C PRO A 20 -10.73 1.93 2.74
N GLU A 21 -11.48 2.53 1.82
CA GLU A 21 -12.43 1.80 0.98
C GLU A 21 -11.88 1.39 -0.39
N SER A 22 -10.63 1.73 -0.69
CA SER A 22 -9.98 1.40 -1.97
C SER A 22 -9.70 -0.11 -2.11
N ASN A 23 -9.58 -0.56 -3.36
CA ASN A 23 -9.12 -1.92 -3.65
C ASN A 23 -7.71 -2.17 -3.09
N LEU A 24 -6.85 -1.15 -3.01
CA LEU A 24 -5.52 -1.25 -2.40
C LEU A 24 -5.62 -1.60 -0.91
N ALA A 25 -6.41 -0.82 -0.15
CA ALA A 25 -6.60 -1.06 1.27
C ALA A 25 -7.29 -2.39 1.55
N LYS A 26 -8.32 -2.75 0.77
CA LYS A 26 -9.01 -4.05 0.87
C LYS A 26 -8.07 -5.22 0.59
N PHE A 27 -7.27 -5.14 -0.46
CA PHE A 27 -6.29 -6.16 -0.80
C PHE A 27 -5.22 -6.31 0.29
N MET A 28 -4.61 -5.22 0.75
CA MET A 28 -3.60 -5.23 1.80
C MET A 28 -4.08 -5.85 3.13
N ARG A 29 -5.39 -5.83 3.42
CA ARG A 29 -5.94 -6.45 4.62
C ARG A 29 -5.92 -7.98 4.59
N GLU A 30 -5.81 -8.56 3.40
CA GLU A 30 -5.77 -10.01 3.16
C GLU A 30 -4.35 -10.57 3.08
N LEU A 31 -3.32 -9.75 3.29
CA LEU A 31 -1.91 -10.11 3.10
C LEU A 31 -1.11 -10.08 4.40
N TYR A 32 -0.04 -10.86 4.45
CA TYR A 32 1.04 -10.62 5.41
C TYR A 32 1.95 -9.54 4.84
N LEU A 33 1.96 -8.36 5.46
CA LEU A 33 2.79 -7.23 5.03
C LEU A 33 4.10 -7.18 5.81
N SER A 34 5.19 -6.89 5.11
CA SER A 34 6.51 -6.69 5.69
C SER A 34 7.11 -5.35 5.26
N PRO A 35 7.84 -4.65 6.13
CA PRO A 35 8.55 -3.44 5.73
C PRO A 35 9.65 -3.77 4.72
N VAL A 36 9.92 -2.84 3.80
CA VAL A 36 11.08 -2.84 2.91
C VAL A 36 11.68 -1.44 2.88
N PRO A 37 12.98 -1.30 2.58
CA PRO A 37 13.59 0.01 2.39
C PRO A 37 12.85 0.79 1.30
N ALA A 38 12.55 2.05 1.57
CA ALA A 38 11.77 2.92 0.70
C ALA A 38 12.56 4.18 0.34
N SER A 39 12.46 4.60 -0.92
CA SER A 39 13.11 5.81 -1.42
C SER A 39 12.47 7.07 -0.84
N GLY A 40 11.21 7.00 -0.41
CA GLY A 40 10.42 8.16 0.01
C GLY A 40 9.62 8.80 -1.12
N GLN A 41 9.80 8.30 -2.35
CA GLN A 41 9.15 8.75 -3.59
C GLN A 41 8.42 7.60 -4.29
N ASP A 42 8.23 6.48 -3.58
CA ASP A 42 7.75 5.23 -4.15
C ASP A 42 6.31 5.38 -4.67
N GLY A 43 6.08 4.90 -5.90
CA GLY A 43 4.79 4.95 -6.57
C GLY A 43 4.52 6.22 -7.40
N LEU A 44 5.37 7.27 -7.33
CA LEU A 44 5.12 8.50 -8.08
C LEU A 44 5.06 8.28 -9.60
N ASP A 45 6.04 7.59 -10.17
CA ASP A 45 6.06 7.30 -11.62
C ASP A 45 4.83 6.49 -12.06
N PHE A 46 4.30 5.60 -11.21
CA PHE A 46 3.12 4.79 -11.52
C PHE A 46 1.81 5.60 -11.48
N VAL A 47 1.71 6.57 -10.57
CA VAL A 47 0.46 7.34 -10.34
C VAL A 47 0.42 8.62 -11.18
N PHE A 48 1.58 9.21 -11.46
CA PHE A 48 1.72 10.52 -12.10
C PHE A 48 2.54 10.50 -13.38
N GLY A 49 3.26 9.41 -13.68
CA GLY A 49 4.17 9.36 -14.83
C GLY A 49 5.46 10.16 -14.64
N LYS A 50 5.72 10.65 -13.42
CA LYS A 50 6.90 11.43 -13.02
C LYS A 50 7.16 11.30 -11.52
N SER A 51 8.38 11.63 -11.09
CA SER A 51 8.87 11.46 -9.71
C SER A 51 9.77 12.61 -9.22
N ASP A 52 9.61 13.79 -9.82
CA ASP A 52 10.34 14.99 -9.39
C ASP A 52 9.87 15.51 -8.01
N ARG A 53 10.74 16.27 -7.33
CA ARG A 53 10.50 16.75 -5.95
C ARG A 53 9.53 17.92 -5.85
N ASP A 54 9.25 18.62 -6.96
CA ASP A 54 8.33 19.75 -6.97
C ASP A 54 6.92 19.27 -7.26
N TRP A 55 6.01 19.43 -6.30
CA TRP A 55 4.64 18.95 -6.42
C TRP A 55 3.68 20.04 -6.94
N SER A 56 4.19 21.20 -7.35
CA SER A 56 3.38 22.37 -7.74
C SER A 56 2.40 22.11 -8.89
N ASP A 57 2.71 21.15 -9.76
CA ASP A 57 1.94 20.78 -10.95
C ASP A 57 1.37 19.34 -10.90
N TYR A 58 1.54 18.62 -9.78
CA TYR A 58 1.04 17.25 -9.66
C TYR A 58 -0.51 17.24 -9.64
N PRO A 59 -1.18 16.49 -10.53
CA PRO A 59 -2.63 16.48 -10.61
C PRO A 59 -3.28 15.91 -9.34
N ALA A 60 -4.55 16.25 -9.11
CA ALA A 60 -5.35 15.77 -7.98
C ALA A 60 -6.72 15.23 -8.44
N ASN A 61 -6.76 14.66 -9.64
CA ASN A 61 -7.99 14.38 -10.38
C ASN A 61 -8.79 13.22 -9.77
N ASN A 62 -8.11 12.22 -9.22
CA ASN A 62 -8.75 11.06 -8.60
C ASN A 62 -8.39 10.91 -7.11
N SER A 63 -9.06 9.99 -6.43
CA SER A 63 -8.88 9.75 -4.99
C SER A 63 -7.45 9.31 -4.65
N LEU A 64 -6.82 8.50 -5.50
CA LEU A 64 -5.45 8.03 -5.31
C LEU A 64 -4.46 9.20 -5.36
N GLN A 65 -4.57 10.06 -6.36
CA GLN A 65 -3.73 11.26 -6.49
C GLN A 65 -3.91 12.20 -5.30
N ARG A 66 -5.15 12.44 -4.86
CA ARG A 66 -5.43 13.22 -3.65
C ARG A 66 -4.86 12.60 -2.38
N ALA A 67 -4.82 11.27 -2.30
CA ALA A 67 -4.21 10.58 -1.17
C ALA A 67 -2.69 10.77 -1.11
N PHE A 68 -2.00 10.74 -2.26
CA PHE A 68 -0.57 11.06 -2.34
C PHE A 68 -0.29 12.48 -1.84
N HIS A 69 -1.09 13.47 -2.26
CA HIS A 69 -0.99 14.85 -1.77
C HIS A 69 -1.17 14.92 -0.24
N ARG A 70 -2.21 14.29 0.32
CA ARG A 70 -2.42 14.24 1.78
C ARG A 70 -1.24 13.63 2.53
N LEU A 71 -0.65 12.55 2.01
CA LEU A 71 0.53 11.93 2.62
C LEU A 71 1.70 12.91 2.63
N ARG A 72 1.95 13.59 1.50
CA ARG A 72 3.01 14.58 1.36
C ARG A 72 2.83 15.77 2.31
N GLU A 73 1.61 16.30 2.41
CA GLU A 73 1.23 17.42 3.29
C GLU A 73 1.35 17.04 4.78
N SER A 74 1.05 15.78 5.13
CA SER A 74 1.22 15.27 6.50
C SER A 74 2.69 15.08 6.92
N GLY A 75 3.66 15.31 6.02
CA GLY A 75 5.08 15.08 6.27
C GLY A 75 5.49 13.60 6.26
N LYS A 76 4.56 12.67 5.98
CA LYS A 76 4.87 11.25 5.80
C LYS A 76 5.66 11.06 4.50
N ARG A 77 6.65 10.16 4.52
CA ARG A 77 7.34 9.68 3.32
C ARG A 77 6.45 8.67 2.59
N LEU A 78 6.50 8.64 1.27
CA LEU A 78 5.94 7.53 0.49
C LEU A 78 6.77 6.27 0.77
N LYS A 79 6.10 5.13 0.82
CA LYS A 79 6.69 3.86 1.24
C LYS A 79 6.50 2.80 0.17
N GLU A 80 7.44 1.87 0.13
CA GLU A 80 7.26 0.55 -0.47
C GLU A 80 6.98 -0.48 0.63
N GLY A 81 6.30 -1.57 0.27
CA GLY A 81 6.06 -2.70 1.15
C GLY A 81 6.35 -4.02 0.44
N GLY A 82 6.55 -5.07 1.24
CA GLY A 82 6.59 -6.45 0.79
C GLY A 82 5.30 -7.14 1.21
N MET A 83 4.87 -8.11 0.41
CA MET A 83 3.79 -8.99 0.79
C MET A 83 4.19 -10.45 0.69
N PHE A 84 3.53 -11.26 1.51
CA PHE A 84 3.49 -12.70 1.36
C PHE A 84 2.03 -13.18 1.50
N ILE A 85 1.64 -14.10 0.63
CA ILE A 85 0.39 -14.84 0.74
C ILE A 85 0.63 -16.31 0.39
N GLU A 86 0.26 -17.19 1.29
CA GLU A 86 0.34 -18.65 1.13
C GLU A 86 -0.97 -19.20 0.58
N ALA A 87 -0.95 -20.44 0.09
CA ALA A 87 -2.13 -21.09 -0.47
C ALA A 87 -3.36 -21.09 0.47
N ARG A 88 -3.17 -21.21 1.80
CA ARG A 88 -4.28 -21.11 2.76
C ARG A 88 -4.87 -19.70 2.84
N GLY A 89 -4.03 -18.67 2.78
CA GLY A 89 -4.49 -17.28 2.76
C GLY A 89 -5.24 -16.96 1.48
N LEU A 90 -4.76 -17.49 0.34
CA LEU A 90 -5.45 -17.34 -0.94
C LEU A 90 -6.82 -18.05 -0.93
N ALA A 91 -6.89 -19.28 -0.38
CA ALA A 91 -8.16 -20.01 -0.24
C ALA A 91 -9.14 -19.31 0.72
N ALA A 92 -8.63 -18.57 1.70
CA ALA A 92 -9.39 -17.81 2.68
C ALA A 92 -9.49 -16.31 2.34
N PHE A 93 -9.24 -15.92 1.09
CA PHE A 93 -9.25 -14.51 0.70
C PHE A 93 -10.62 -13.88 0.95
N GLY A 94 -10.64 -12.69 1.55
CA GLY A 94 -11.85 -11.97 1.97
C GLY A 94 -12.23 -12.22 3.43
N THR A 95 -11.49 -13.08 4.14
CA THR A 95 -11.74 -13.37 5.56
C THR A 95 -10.84 -12.58 6.50
N ASN A 96 -9.87 -11.81 5.99
CA ASN A 96 -8.85 -11.10 6.75
C ASN A 96 -8.03 -12.03 7.67
N LEU A 97 -7.69 -13.23 7.18
CA LEU A 97 -7.06 -14.31 7.95
C LEU A 97 -5.88 -13.81 8.81
N TYR A 98 -4.87 -13.20 8.19
CA TYR A 98 -3.65 -12.78 8.89
C TYR A 98 -3.89 -11.71 9.96
N ARG A 99 -4.84 -10.80 9.74
CA ARG A 99 -5.20 -9.78 10.73
C ARG A 99 -5.93 -10.37 11.94
N LYS A 100 -6.73 -11.41 11.72
CA LYS A 100 -7.40 -12.15 12.81
C LYS A 100 -6.38 -12.91 13.64
N GLU A 101 -5.45 -13.61 12.99
CA GLU A 101 -4.37 -14.34 13.66
C GLU A 101 -3.53 -13.40 14.55
N TYR A 102 -3.17 -12.20 14.08
CA TYR A 102 -2.42 -11.23 14.89
C TYR A 102 -3.17 -10.76 16.15
N ARG A 103 -4.50 -10.64 16.09
CA ARG A 103 -5.34 -10.17 17.21
C ARG A 103 -5.64 -11.24 18.27
N SER A 104 -5.23 -12.49 18.03
CA SER A 104 -5.43 -13.60 18.97
C SER A 104 -4.27 -13.76 19.96
N PHE A 105 -3.30 -12.84 19.93
CA PHE A 105 -2.20 -12.69 20.90
C PHE A 105 -2.42 -11.44 21.75
#